data_AF-A0A497NUE4-F1
#
_entry.id   AF-A0A497NUE4-F1
#
_cell.length_a   1.000
_cell.length_b   1.000
_cell.length_c   1.000
_cell.angle_alpha   90.00
_cell.angle_beta   90.00
_cell.angle_gamma   90.00
#
_symmetry.space_group_name_H-M   'P 1'
#
loop_
_entity.id
_entity.type
_entity.pdbx_description
1 polymer ?
#
loop_
_entity_poly.entity_id
_entity_poly.type
_entity_poly.pdbx_seq_one_letter_code
_entity_poly.pdbx_strand_id
1 'polypeptide(L)'
;MPTVLIVYDSRTGNTERAAELVAEGVREVEGAKCIVKRVDDVSLDDLLNADGIIIGSPTYYGLMSAKIKRLIDDSVEIHGRLEGK
;
A
#
# COMPACT_ATOMS: atom_id res chain seq x y z
N MET A 1 -3.96 15.19 10.26
CA MET A 1 -4.08 13.78 10.70
C MET A 1 -3.33 12.94 9.68
N PRO A 2 -2.24 12.24 10.07
CA PRO A 2 -1.46 11.44 9.13
C PRO A 2 -2.34 10.35 8.52
N THR A 3 -2.28 10.21 7.19
CA THR A 3 -3.00 9.20 6.43
C THR A 3 -2.04 8.11 5.99
N VAL A 4 -2.20 6.90 6.51
CA VAL A 4 -1.46 5.72 6.08
C VAL A 4 -2.26 4.99 5.01
N LEU A 5 -1.64 4.79 3.85
CA LEU A 5 -2.18 3.99 2.77
C LEU A 5 -1.58 2.58 2.83
N ILE A 6 -2.43 1.58 2.96
CA ILE A 6 -2.08 0.17 2.83
C ILE A 6 -2.54 -0.29 1.44
N VAL A 7 -1.59 -0.59 0.58
CA VAL A 7 -1.83 -1.19 -0.74
C VAL A 7 -1.51 -2.67 -0.66
N TYR A 8 -2.38 -3.52 -1.21
CA TYR A 8 -2.07 -4.94 -1.28
C TYR A 8 -2.50 -5.59 -2.60
N ASP A 9 -1.79 -6.64 -2.99
CA ASP A 9 -2.31 -7.65 -3.91
C ASP A 9 -2.64 -8.93 -3.14
N SER A 10 -3.62 -9.70 -3.60
CA SER A 10 -3.92 -11.00 -3.00
C SER A 10 -4.68 -11.91 -3.95
N ARG A 11 -4.19 -13.15 -4.09
CA ARG A 11 -4.82 -14.19 -4.91
C ARG A 11 -5.77 -15.09 -4.12
N THR A 12 -5.38 -15.50 -2.92
CA THR A 12 -6.15 -16.44 -2.07
C THR A 12 -6.60 -15.82 -0.75
N GLY A 13 -6.45 -14.51 -0.57
CA GLY A 13 -6.91 -13.78 0.61
C GLY A 13 -5.93 -13.71 1.78
N ASN A 14 -4.81 -14.44 1.76
CA ASN A 14 -3.84 -14.42 2.87
C ASN A 14 -3.24 -13.03 3.08
N THR A 15 -2.79 -12.39 1.99
CA THR A 15 -2.22 -11.04 2.04
C THR A 15 -3.27 -9.98 2.36
N GLU A 16 -4.52 -10.15 1.90
CA GLU A 16 -5.64 -9.29 2.26
C GLU A 16 -5.91 -9.34 3.77
N ARG A 17 -5.96 -10.54 4.34
CA ARG A 17 -6.09 -10.73 5.79
C ARG A 17 -4.94 -10.08 6.55
N ALA A 18 -3.71 -10.19 6.06
CA ALA A 18 -2.56 -9.52 6.65
C ALA A 18 -2.68 -7.98 6.57
N ALA A 19 -3.14 -7.45 5.43
CA ALA A 19 -3.36 -6.02 5.25
C ALA A 19 -4.42 -5.48 6.23
N GLU A 20 -5.49 -6.22 6.48
CA GLU A 20 -6.51 -5.83 7.47
C GLU A 20 -5.97 -5.84 8.91
N LEU A 21 -5.15 -6.83 9.29
CA LEU A 21 -4.51 -6.84 10.61
C LEU A 21 -3.55 -5.66 10.80
N VAL A 22 -2.81 -5.27 9.75
CA VAL A 22 -1.98 -4.07 9.78
C VAL A 22 -2.86 -2.82 9.88
N ALA A 23 -3.99 -2.79 9.17
CA ALA A 23 -4.94 -1.68 9.22
C ALA A 23 -5.55 -1.50 10.61
N GLU A 24 -5.87 -2.59 11.31
CA GLU A 24 -6.30 -2.58 12.71
C GLU A 24 -5.25 -1.87 13.57
N GLY A 25 -3.98 -2.28 13.49
CA GLY A 25 -2.90 -1.64 14.25
C GLY A 25 -2.69 -0.16 13.93
N VAL A 26 -2.84 0.25 12.67
CA VAL A 26 -2.78 1.69 12.30
C VAL A 26 -3.95 2.46 12.93
N ARG A 27 -5.15 1.89 12.93
CA ARG A 27 -6.37 2.54 13.46
C ARG A 27 -6.36 2.66 14.99
N GLU A 28 -5.54 1.89 15.69
CA GLU A 28 -5.32 2.03 17.15
C GLU A 28 -4.55 3.31 17.52
N VAL A 29 -3.81 3.90 16.57
CA VAL A 29 -3.04 5.13 16.80
C VAL A 29 -3.96 6.34 16.72
N GLU A 30 -4.08 7.08 17.84
CA GLU A 30 -4.93 8.27 17.92
C GLU A 30 -4.51 9.32 16.86
N GLY A 31 -5.50 9.78 16.08
CA GLY A 31 -5.30 10.79 15.04
C GLY A 31 -4.73 10.25 13.72
N ALA A 32 -4.43 8.95 13.61
CA ALA A 32 -4.05 8.32 12.35
C ALA A 32 -5.28 7.87 11.54
N LYS A 33 -5.26 8.13 10.24
CA LYS A 33 -6.27 7.63 9.28
C LYS A 33 -5.66 6.47 8.51
N CYS A 34 -6.40 5.37 8.37
CA CYS A 34 -5.98 4.23 7.57
C CYS A 34 -6.87 4.08 6.32
N ILE A 35 -6.24 3.97 5.15
CA ILE A 35 -6.90 3.65 3.88
C ILE A 35 -6.32 2.32 3.41
N VAL A 36 -7.19 1.35 3.12
CA VAL A 36 -6.78 0.02 2.62
C VAL A 36 -7.33 -0.15 1.22
N LYS A 37 -6.47 -0.50 0.26
CA LYS A 37 -6.84 -0.68 -1.15
C LYS A 37 -6.15 -1.89 -1.77
N ARG A 38 -6.85 -2.56 -2.68
CA ARG A 38 -6.20 -3.48 -3.62
C ARG A 38 -5.38 -2.69 -4.63
N VAL A 39 -4.27 -3.24 -5.07
CA VAL A 39 -3.37 -2.60 -6.04
C VAL A 39 -4.08 -2.20 -7.35
N ASP A 40 -5.10 -2.94 -7.76
CA ASP A 40 -5.88 -2.62 -8.97
C ASP A 40 -6.72 -1.33 -8.82
N ASP A 41 -6.95 -0.87 -7.59
CA ASP A 41 -7.76 0.31 -7.25
C ASP A 41 -6.92 1.51 -6.77
N VAL A 42 -5.59 1.43 -6.91
CA VAL A 42 -4.64 2.46 -6.46
C VAL A 42 -4.16 3.29 -7.63
N SER A 43 -4.23 4.62 -7.48
CA SER A 43 -3.62 5.57 -8.40
C SER A 43 -2.33 6.18 -7.83
N LEU A 44 -1.56 6.88 -8.65
CA LEU A 44 -0.40 7.65 -8.18
C LEU A 44 -0.80 8.78 -7.22
N ASP A 45 -2.00 9.35 -7.39
CA ASP A 45 -2.53 10.35 -6.48
C ASP A 45 -2.78 9.77 -5.08
N ASP A 46 -3.17 8.50 -4.97
CA ASP A 46 -3.28 7.84 -3.66
C ASP A 46 -1.91 7.80 -2.94
N LEU A 47 -0.84 7.48 -3.67
CA LEU A 47 0.52 7.47 -3.13
C LEU A 47 0.97 8.87 -2.70
N LEU A 48 0.67 9.89 -3.51
CA LEU A 48 1.04 11.28 -3.23
C LEU A 48 0.32 11.85 -2.00
N ASN A 49 -0.95 11.49 -1.83
CA ASN A 49 -1.81 11.99 -0.75
C ASN A 49 -1.63 11.22 0.58
N ALA A 50 -0.92 10.09 0.58
CA ALA A 50 -0.59 9.35 1.80
C ALA A 50 0.60 9.98 2.52
N ASP A 51 0.56 10.03 3.84
CA ASP A 51 1.70 10.42 4.69
C ASP A 51 2.61 9.23 5.03
N GLY A 52 2.10 8.01 4.88
CA GLY A 52 2.86 6.77 4.99
C GLY A 52 2.30 5.68 4.10
N ILE A 53 3.15 4.82 3.52
CA ILE A 53 2.74 3.79 2.57
C ILE A 53 3.21 2.41 3.04
N ILE A 54 2.28 1.46 3.15
CA ILE A 54 2.56 0.05 3.43
C ILE A 54 2.13 -0.79 2.24
N ILE A 55 3.03 -1.65 1.74
CA ILE A 55 2.79 -2.47 0.56
C ILE A 55 2.80 -3.95 0.94
N GLY A 56 1.67 -4.62 0.75
CA GLY A 56 1.50 -6.07 0.91
C GLY A 56 1.48 -6.80 -0.42
N SER A 57 2.18 -7.93 -0.53
CA SER A 57 2.16 -8.77 -1.73
C SER A 57 2.16 -10.25 -1.37
N PRO A 58 1.51 -11.13 -2.16
CA PRO A 58 1.86 -12.54 -2.13
C PRO A 58 3.30 -12.71 -2.63
N THR A 59 3.99 -13.74 -2.15
CA THR A 59 5.33 -14.10 -2.63
C THR A 59 5.22 -14.98 -3.86
N TYR A 60 5.62 -14.45 -5.02
CA TYR A 60 5.74 -15.21 -6.26
C TYR A 60 7.21 -15.37 -6.61
N TYR A 61 7.73 -16.59 -6.50
CA TYR A 61 9.14 -16.92 -6.76
C TYR A 61 10.14 -16.02 -6.01
N GLY A 62 9.84 -15.69 -4.75
CA GLY A 62 10.70 -14.87 -3.89
C GLY A 62 10.55 -13.36 -4.10
N LEU A 63 9.64 -12.92 -4.98
CA LEU A 63 9.39 -11.51 -5.28
C LEU A 63 7.95 -11.13 -4.97
N MET A 64 7.68 -9.82 -5.04
CA MET A 64 6.33 -9.28 -5.09
C MET A 64 5.60 -9.72 -6.36
N SER A 65 4.28 -9.53 -6.37
CA SER A 65 3.48 -9.78 -7.57
C SER A 65 3.80 -8.75 -8.66
N ALA A 66 3.57 -9.15 -9.91
CA ALA A 66 3.76 -8.26 -11.05
C ALA A 66 2.90 -6.99 -10.96
N LYS A 67 1.73 -7.06 -10.31
CA LYS A 67 0.84 -5.90 -10.12
C LYS A 67 1.43 -4.87 -9.17
N ILE A 68 1.99 -5.32 -8.04
CA ILE A 68 2.69 -4.44 -7.10
C ILE A 68 3.94 -3.84 -7.76
N LYS A 69 4.71 -4.67 -8.47
CA LYS A 69 5.89 -4.19 -9.20
C LYS A 69 5.51 -3.13 -10.23
N ARG A 70 4.39 -3.31 -10.94
CA ARG A 70 3.87 -2.32 -11.90
C ARG A 70 3.53 -0.99 -11.22
N LEU A 71 2.84 -0.99 -10.08
CA LEU A 71 2.57 0.25 -9.35
C LEU A 71 3.86 1.01 -8.99
N ILE A 72 4.91 0.27 -8.57
CA ILE A 72 6.22 0.87 -8.28
C ILE A 72 6.87 1.41 -9.57
N ASP A 73 6.77 0.69 -10.68
CA ASP A 73 7.32 1.15 -11.98
C ASP A 73 6.60 2.40 -12.49
N ASP A 74 5.26 2.42 -12.39
CA ASP A 74 4.44 3.57 -12.76
C ASP A 74 4.75 4.79 -11.86
N SER A 75 5.18 4.57 -10.61
CA SER A 75 5.58 5.65 -9.69
C SER A 75 6.82 6.44 -10.12
N VAL A 76 7.55 5.98 -11.14
CA VAL A 76 8.62 6.77 -11.77
C VAL A 76 8.10 8.13 -12.27
N GLU A 77 6.82 8.25 -12.66
CA GLU A 77 6.20 9.52 -13.05
C GLU A 77 6.20 10.57 -11.92
N ILE A 78 6.22 10.12 -10.66
CA ILE A 78 6.23 10.96 -9.47
C ILE A 78 7.55 10.84 -8.70
N HIS A 79 8.63 10.51 -9.40
CA HIS A 79 9.96 10.33 -8.81
C HIS A 79 10.37 11.50 -7.89
N GLY A 80 10.94 11.14 -6.73
CA GLY A 80 11.33 12.09 -5.68
C GLY A 80 10.18 12.62 -4.81
N ARG A 81 8.92 12.51 -5.25
CA ARG A 81 7.77 13.06 -4.50
C ARG A 81 7.26 12.16 -3.38
N LEU A 82 7.76 10.92 -3.31
CA LEU A 82 7.46 9.98 -2.24
C LEU A 82 8.53 9.98 -1.12
N GLU A 83 9.54 10.84 -1.22
CA GLU A 83 10.59 10.95 -0.19
C GLU A 83 9.99 11.39 1.17
N GLY A 84 10.37 10.67 2.23
CA GLY A 84 9.91 10.96 3.60
C GLY A 84 8.52 10.40 3.95
N LYS A 85 7.89 9.64 3.04
CA LYS A 85 6.70 8.83 3.31
C LYS A 85 7.06 7.40 3.72
#